data_AF-K9E0T5-F1
#
_entry.id   AF-K9E0T5-F1
#
_cell.length_a   1.000
_cell.length_b   1.000
_cell.length_c   1.000
_cell.angle_alpha   90.00
_cell.angle_beta   90.00
_cell.angle_gamma   90.00
#
_symmetry.space_group_name_H-M   'P 1'
#
loop_
_entity.id
_entity.type
_entity.pdbx_description
1 polymer ?
#
loop_
_entity_poly.entity_id
_entity_poly.type
_entity_poly.pdbx_seq_one_letter_code
_entity_poly.pdbx_strand_id
1 'polypeptide(L)' 'MKKMIKIAFVAAFAAIAGYGIYANQRVDTMSDLMLANVEALARYEVNPDCPNGCTSSLNSYCHCFKIYPDMREVHWQ' A
#
# COMPACT_ATOMS: atom_id res chain seq x y z
N MET A 1 46.78 -25.78 -3.97
CA MET A 1 46.11 -25.03 -5.07
C MET A 1 44.71 -25.54 -5.43
N LYS A 2 44.47 -26.86 -5.68
CA LYS A 2 43.14 -27.39 -6.06
C LYS A 2 41.98 -27.07 -5.10
N LYS A 3 42.24 -26.98 -3.79
CA LYS A 3 41.22 -26.68 -2.77
C LYS A 3 40.83 -25.19 -2.73
N MET A 4 41.78 -24.29 -3.00
CA MET A 4 41.55 -22.84 -3.06
C MET A 4 40.68 -22.44 -4.26
N ILE A 5 40.87 -23.12 -5.41
CA ILE A 5 40.07 -22.89 -6.62
C ILE A 5 38.59 -23.25 -6.39
N LYS A 6 38.32 -24.35 -5.68
CA LYS A 6 36.94 -24.75 -5.33
C LYS A 6 36.27 -23.73 -4.40
N ILE A 7 37.01 -23.22 -3.41
CA ILE A 7 36.51 -22.23 -2.47
C ILE A 7 36.20 -20.91 -3.19
N ALA A 8 37.08 -20.47 -4.09
CA ALA A 8 36.87 -19.27 -4.89
C ALA A 8 35.62 -19.37 -5.78
N PHE A 9 35.35 -20.55 -6.34
CA PHE A 9 34.17 -20.79 -7.17
C PHE A 9 32.87 -20.71 -6.37
N VAL A 10 32.84 -21.32 -5.17
CA VAL A 10 31.68 -21.25 -4.26
C VAL A 10 31.46 -19.82 -3.76
N ALA A 11 32.53 -19.10 -3.43
CA ALA A 11 32.45 -17.70 -3.01
C ALA A 11 31.91 -16.79 -4.12
N ALA A 12 32.35 -16.98 -5.37
CA ALA A 12 31.84 -16.24 -6.52
C ALA A 12 30.34 -16.53 -6.76
N PHE A 13 29.92 -17.81 -6.68
CA PHE A 13 28.51 -18.17 -6.80
C PHE A 13 27.64 -17.56 -5.69
N ALA A 14 28.10 -17.62 -4.43
CA ALA A 14 27.40 -17.01 -3.30
C ALA A 14 27.30 -15.49 -3.44
N ALA A 15 28.35 -14.83 -3.94
CA ALA A 15 28.35 -13.39 -4.19
C ALA A 15 27.38 -13.01 -5.32
N ILE A 16 27.35 -13.77 -6.43
CA ILE A 16 26.42 -13.52 -7.54
C ILE A 16 24.97 -13.78 -7.11
N ALA A 17 24.72 -14.86 -6.38
CA ALA A 17 23.38 -15.17 -5.85
C ALA A 17 22.94 -14.12 -4.81
N GLY A 18 23.81 -13.73 -3.90
CA GLY A 18 23.54 -12.68 -2.91
C GLY A 18 23.31 -11.30 -3.55
N TYR A 19 24.10 -10.95 -4.57
CA TYR A 19 23.91 -9.72 -5.34
C TYR A 19 22.62 -9.77 -6.18
N GLY A 20 22.28 -10.93 -6.75
CA GLY A 20 21.02 -11.14 -7.48
C GLY A 20 19.79 -11.02 -6.59
N ILE A 21 19.87 -11.47 -5.33
CA ILE A 21 18.81 -11.26 -4.32
C ILE A 21 18.73 -9.79 -3.94
N TYR A 22 19.84 -9.12 -3.66
CA TYR A 22 19.88 -7.68 -3.34
C TYR A 22 19.38 -6.81 -4.51
N ALA A 23 19.74 -7.16 -5.74
CA ALA A 23 19.27 -6.48 -6.95
C ALA A 23 17.79 -6.72 -7.23
N ASN A 24 17.25 -7.90 -6.88
CA ASN A 24 15.81 -8.19 -6.94
C ASN A 24 15.04 -7.70 -5.70
N GLN A 25 15.72 -7.18 -4.68
CA GLN A 25 15.09 -6.59 -3.49
C GLN A 25 14.58 -5.17 -3.74
N ARG A 26 14.36 -4.77 -4.99
CA ARG A 26 13.49 -3.64 -5.34
C ARG A 26 12.02 -4.08 -5.32
N VAL A 27 11.61 -4.70 -4.22
CA VAL A 27 10.22 -5.04 -3.91
C VAL A 27 9.40 -3.83 -3.45
N ASP A 28 9.90 -2.61 -3.67
CA ASP A 28 9.13 -1.37 -3.57
C ASP A 28 8.65 -0.88 -4.95
N THR A 29 8.28 -1.81 -5.81
CA THR A 29 7.38 -1.46 -6.92
C THR A 29 6.09 -2.19 -6.67
N MET A 30 5.30 -1.67 -5.73
CA MET A 30 3.85 -1.72 -5.88
C MET A 30 3.62 -1.30 -7.34
N SER A 31 3.25 -2.25 -8.19
CA SER A 31 3.06 -1.98 -9.62
C SER A 31 2.06 -0.84 -9.73
N ASP A 32 2.28 0.14 -10.62
CA ASP A 32 1.27 1.17 -10.92
C ASP A 32 -0.10 0.53 -11.22
N LEU A 33 -0.11 -0.69 -11.73
CA LEU A 33 -1.31 -1.48 -11.97
C LEU A 33 -1.98 -1.96 -10.66
N MET A 34 -1.22 -2.35 -9.65
CA MET A 34 -1.74 -2.72 -8.34
C MET A 34 -2.22 -1.49 -7.57
N LEU A 35 -1.50 -0.38 -7.68
CA LEU A 35 -1.91 0.91 -7.11
C LEU A 35 -3.20 1.43 -7.77
N ALA A 36 -3.30 1.37 -9.11
CA ALA A 36 -4.49 1.75 -9.84
C ALA A 36 -5.71 0.88 -9.48
N ASN A 37 -5.52 -0.41 -9.20
CA ASN A 37 -6.61 -1.29 -8.77
C ASN A 37 -7.09 -0.98 -7.35
N VAL A 38 -6.18 -0.65 -6.42
CA VAL A 38 -6.54 -0.21 -5.06
C VAL A 38 -7.20 1.16 -5.10
N GLU A 39 -6.66 2.09 -5.88
CA GLU A 39 -7.28 3.39 -6.08
C GLU A 39 -8.66 3.23 -6.71
N ALA A 40 -8.82 2.41 -7.78
CA ALA A 40 -10.10 2.12 -8.42
C ALA A 40 -11.15 1.58 -7.44
N LEU A 41 -10.73 0.81 -6.42
CA LEU A 41 -11.61 0.35 -5.34
C LEU A 41 -12.02 1.49 -4.40
N ALA A 42 -11.13 2.45 -4.13
CA ALA A 42 -11.40 3.61 -3.28
C ALA A 42 -12.07 4.81 -4.00
N ARG A 43 -12.03 4.91 -5.34
CA ARG A 43 -12.59 6.07 -6.08
C ARG A 43 -14.09 6.24 -5.89
N TYR A 44 -14.78 5.19 -5.45
CA TYR A 44 -16.22 5.20 -5.18
C TYR A 44 -16.56 5.24 -3.69
N GLU A 45 -15.56 5.33 -2.79
CA GLU A 45 -15.82 5.50 -1.35
C GLU A 45 -16.08 6.97 -0.98
N VAL A 46 -15.65 7.92 -1.81
CA VAL A 46 -15.89 9.35 -1.60
C VAL A 46 -17.29 9.69 -2.12
N ASN A 47 -18.28 9.65 -1.23
CA ASN A 47 -19.63 10.09 -1.56
C ASN A 47 -19.70 11.63 -1.55
N PRO A 48 -20.25 12.28 -2.59
CA PRO A 48 -20.27 13.73 -2.72
C PRO A 48 -21.09 14.43 -1.64
N ASP A 49 -22.01 13.73 -0.95
CA ASP A 49 -22.74 14.29 0.19
C ASP A 49 -21.93 14.24 1.51
N CYS A 50 -20.80 13.54 1.53
CA CYS A 50 -19.93 13.38 2.70
C CYS A 50 -18.45 13.19 2.28
N PRO A 51 -17.84 14.11 1.51
CA PRO A 51 -16.48 13.97 0.97
C PRO A 51 -15.40 13.61 2.00
N ASN A 52 -15.61 13.99 3.27
CA ASN A 52 -14.66 13.78 4.36
C ASN A 52 -15.10 12.68 5.34
N GLY A 53 -16.21 11.99 5.06
CA GLY A 53 -16.81 10.98 5.93
C GLY A 53 -17.61 11.55 7.10
N CYS A 54 -18.20 10.64 7.89
CA CYS A 54 -19.00 10.95 9.07
C CYS A 54 -18.23 10.60 10.36
N THR A 55 -18.37 11.44 11.38
CA THR A 55 -17.85 11.19 12.74
C THR A 55 -18.97 11.31 13.78
N SER A 56 -18.78 10.79 14.99
CA SER A 56 -19.79 10.83 16.04
C SER A 56 -20.12 12.27 16.47
N SER A 57 -21.42 12.58 16.58
CA SER A 57 -21.93 13.88 17.03
C SER A 57 -23.34 13.74 17.58
N LEU A 58 -23.52 14.07 18.85
CA LEU A 58 -24.84 14.00 19.50
C LEU A 58 -25.84 14.94 18.81
N ASN A 59 -27.04 14.44 18.54
CA ASN A 59 -28.16 15.22 18.00
C ASN A 59 -27.89 15.85 16.63
N SER A 60 -27.11 15.15 15.80
CA SER A 60 -26.86 15.50 14.41
C SER A 60 -27.14 14.30 13.49
N TYR A 61 -27.11 14.52 12.19
CA TYR A 61 -27.16 13.43 11.21
C TYR A 61 -26.12 13.67 10.12
N CYS A 62 -25.60 12.59 9.55
CA CYS A 62 -24.67 12.63 8.43
C CYS A 62 -25.25 11.79 7.27
N HIS A 63 -25.31 12.35 6.07
CA HIS A 63 -25.80 11.65 4.89
C HIS A 63 -24.61 11.16 4.06
N CYS A 64 -24.40 9.84 4.02
CA CYS A 64 -23.27 9.23 3.34
C CYS A 64 -23.68 7.87 2.77
N PHE A 65 -24.22 7.88 1.54
CA PHE A 65 -25.05 6.81 0.94
C PHE A 65 -26.37 6.50 1.67
N LYS A 66 -26.40 6.69 2.99
CA LYS A 66 -27.57 6.60 3.87
C LYS A 66 -27.45 7.61 5.01
N ILE A 67 -28.54 7.81 5.75
CA ILE A 67 -28.55 8.67 6.93
C ILE A 67 -27.96 7.91 8.12
N TYR A 68 -26.94 8.50 8.75
CA TYR A 68 -26.40 8.08 10.03
C TYR A 68 -26.88 9.04 11.13
N PRO A 69 -27.72 8.58 12.08
CA PRO A 69 -28.09 9.39 13.24
C PRO A 69 -26.91 9.51 14.21
N ASP A 70 -26.90 10.58 15.00
CA ASP A 70 -25.85 10.90 15.97
C ASP A 70 -24.44 10.96 15.36
N MET A 71 -24.38 11.39 14.10
CA MET A 71 -23.14 11.65 13.38
C MET A 71 -23.17 13.01 12.69
N ARG A 72 -22.00 13.56 12.37
CA ARG A 72 -21.84 14.76 11.56
C ARG A 72 -20.79 14.54 10.47
N GLU A 73 -20.90 15.26 9.37
CA GLU A 73 -19.84 15.29 8.36
C GLU A 73 -18.58 15.97 8.93
N VAL A 74 -17.41 15.43 8.60
CA VAL A 74 -16.14 16.04 8.92
C VAL A 74 -15.88 17.21 7.97
N HIS A 75 -15.45 18.34 8.50
CA HIS A 75 -14.97 19.46 7.68
C HIS A 75 -13.51 19.72 8.07
N TRP A 76 -12.58 19.30 7.22
CA TRP A 76 -11.18 19.70 7.35
C TRP A 76 -11.07 21.16 6.91
N GLN A 77 -10.61 22.05 7.80
CA GLN A 77 -10.36 23.47 7.50
C GLN A 77 -9.08 23.67 6.70
#